data_AF-K9VWU8-F1
#
_entry.id   AF-K9VWU8-F1
#
_cell.length_a   1.000
_cell.length_b   1.000
_cell.length_c   1.000
_cell.angle_alpha   90.00
_cell.angle_beta   90.00
_cell.angle_gamma   90.00
#
_symmetry.space_group_name_H-M   'P 1'
#
loop_
_entity.id
_entity.type
_entity.pdbx_description
1 polymer ?
#
loop_
_entity_poly.entity_id
_entity_poly.type
_entity_poly.pdbx_seq_one_letter_code
_entity_poly.pdbx_strand_id
1 'polypeptide(L)'
;MELNQLSLFEDNNILAPRADKLVMSQDALQQWKQKIFHYQQQIRYKQPPQQASLFDLAPVHCDSDSIDPFSLKLQPSQFYRMAEQGDSICIYFVVDNALPLLLYVGETKRTPKQRWITHDCQKYIMQYIELHRRYQLDVAVCTAFWWNTPVELSSATEIGEGVDTKMAIAI
;
A
#
# COMPACT_ATOMS: atom_id res chain seq x y z
N MET A 1 57.37 -4.56 -18.97
CA MET A 1 55.93 -4.70 -19.30
C MET A 1 55.17 -4.24 -18.09
N GLU A 2 54.62 -3.03 -18.12
CA GLU A 2 53.74 -2.53 -17.06
C GLU A 2 52.31 -3.01 -17.31
N LEU A 3 51.67 -3.51 -16.27
CA LEU A 3 50.26 -3.87 -16.27
C LEU A 3 49.43 -2.60 -16.08
N ASN A 4 48.88 -2.07 -17.18
CA ASN A 4 47.85 -1.03 -17.12
C ASN A 4 46.58 -1.63 -16.49
N GLN A 5 46.33 -1.29 -15.23
CA GLN A 5 45.06 -1.59 -14.56
C GLN A 5 44.01 -0.58 -15.06
N LEU A 6 43.01 -1.06 -15.80
CA LEU A 6 41.88 -0.26 -16.25
C LEU A 6 41.01 0.09 -15.03
N SER A 7 40.84 1.39 -14.75
CA SER A 7 39.90 1.88 -13.74
C SER A 7 38.47 1.68 -14.22
N LEU A 8 37.62 1.04 -13.41
CA LEU A 8 36.16 0.91 -13.67
C LEU A 8 35.39 2.22 -13.45
N PHE A 9 36.06 3.22 -12.87
CA PHE A 9 35.49 4.52 -12.60
C PHE A 9 36.26 5.52 -13.45
N GLU A 10 35.83 5.65 -14.70
CA GLU A 10 36.16 6.84 -15.49
C GLU A 10 35.36 8.01 -14.92
N ASP A 11 36.08 9.10 -14.62
CA ASP A 11 35.54 10.39 -14.18
C ASP A 11 34.64 11.01 -15.26
N ASN A 12 33.44 10.46 -15.39
CA ASN A 12 32.41 10.99 -16.27
C ASN A 12 31.54 11.96 -15.49
N ASN A 13 32.01 13.20 -15.44
CA ASN A 13 31.23 14.45 -15.37
C ASN A 13 29.86 14.32 -14.66
N ILE A 14 29.83 14.56 -13.35
CA ILE A 14 28.66 14.48 -12.44
C ILE A 14 27.68 15.66 -12.65
N LEU A 15 27.46 16.07 -13.89
CA LEU A 15 26.51 17.10 -14.29
C LEU A 15 25.60 16.57 -15.41
N ALA A 16 25.21 15.30 -15.33
CA ALA A 16 24.03 14.87 -16.06
C ALA A 16 22.87 15.80 -15.65
N PRO A 17 22.23 16.52 -16.59
CA PRO A 17 21.05 17.32 -16.27
C PRO A 17 20.08 16.37 -15.59
N ARG A 18 19.70 16.72 -14.36
CA ARG A 18 18.78 15.94 -13.54
C ARG A 18 17.56 15.70 -14.41
N ALA A 19 17.36 14.45 -14.87
CA ALA A 19 16.27 14.10 -15.76
C ALA A 19 14.99 14.71 -15.18
N ASP A 20 14.28 15.50 -15.98
CA ASP A 20 13.05 16.14 -15.55
C ASP A 20 12.19 15.09 -14.88
N LYS A 21 11.85 15.34 -13.60
CA LYS A 21 11.09 14.39 -12.81
C LYS A 21 9.74 14.23 -13.52
N LEU A 22 9.54 13.12 -14.22
CA LEU A 22 8.30 12.82 -14.92
C LEU A 22 7.14 12.89 -13.92
N VAL A 23 6.30 13.92 -14.06
CA VAL A 23 5.07 14.08 -13.28
C VAL A 23 3.93 13.64 -14.18
N MET A 24 3.12 12.69 -13.72
CA MET A 24 1.91 12.25 -14.42
C MET A 24 0.96 13.45 -14.61
N SER A 25 0.45 13.63 -15.83
CA SER A 25 -0.47 14.72 -16.17
C SER A 25 -1.84 14.56 -15.50
N GLN A 26 -2.63 15.63 -15.49
CA GLN A 26 -4.00 15.61 -14.97
C GLN A 26 -4.87 14.56 -15.68
N ASP A 27 -4.86 14.54 -17.02
CA ASP A 27 -5.63 13.58 -17.82
C ASP A 27 -5.22 12.14 -17.51
N ALA A 28 -3.91 11.88 -17.42
CA ALA A 28 -3.40 10.55 -17.10
C ALA A 28 -3.84 10.11 -15.70
N LEU A 29 -3.82 11.00 -14.71
CA LEU A 29 -4.29 10.73 -13.35
C LEU A 29 -5.79 10.41 -13.33
N GLN A 30 -6.62 11.20 -14.03
CA GLN A 30 -8.06 10.97 -14.09
C GLN A 30 -8.40 9.65 -14.78
N GLN A 31 -7.77 9.36 -15.92
CA GLN A 31 -7.95 8.09 -16.64
C GLN A 31 -7.52 6.89 -15.79
N TRP A 32 -6.39 7.00 -15.08
CA TRP A 32 -5.93 5.97 -14.16
C TRP A 32 -6.94 5.74 -13.02
N LYS A 33 -7.43 6.81 -12.37
CA LYS A 33 -8.45 6.70 -11.30
C LYS A 33 -9.70 5.99 -11.79
N GLN A 34 -10.21 6.38 -12.96
CA GLN A 34 -11.40 5.77 -13.54
C GLN A 34 -11.18 4.30 -13.85
N LYS A 35 -10.03 3.93 -14.43
CA LYS A 35 -9.70 2.54 -14.75
C LYS A 35 -9.67 1.66 -13.49
N ILE A 36 -8.99 2.10 -12.44
CA ILE A 36 -8.93 1.36 -11.17
C ILE A 36 -10.31 1.29 -10.52
N PHE A 37 -11.05 2.40 -10.52
CA PHE A 37 -12.40 2.45 -9.97
C PHE A 37 -13.33 1.46 -10.67
N HIS A 38 -13.39 1.48 -12.00
CA HIS A 38 -14.21 0.56 -12.77
C HIS A 38 -13.84 -0.90 -12.50
N TYR A 39 -12.55 -1.20 -12.43
CA TYR A 39 -12.09 -2.54 -12.10
C TYR A 39 -12.52 -2.99 -10.69
N GLN A 40 -12.32 -2.15 -9.67
CA GLN A 40 -12.72 -2.46 -8.29
C GLN A 40 -14.23 -2.63 -8.16
N GLN A 41 -15.02 -1.78 -8.82
CA GLN A 41 -16.47 -1.91 -8.85
C GLN A 41 -16.89 -3.21 -9.55
N GLN A 42 -16.26 -3.57 -10.67
CA GLN A 42 -16.55 -4.82 -11.37
C GLN A 42 -16.27 -6.05 -10.49
N ILE A 43 -15.18 -6.07 -9.73
CA ILE A 43 -14.88 -7.18 -8.82
C ILE A 43 -15.94 -7.27 -7.71
N ARG A 44 -16.42 -6.14 -7.18
CA ARG A 44 -17.44 -6.14 -6.12
C ARG A 44 -18.79 -6.70 -6.57
N TYR A 45 -19.15 -6.49 -7.83
CA TYR A 45 -20.43 -6.97 -8.38
C TYR A 45 -20.34 -8.37 -8.99
N LYS A 46 -19.15 -8.82 -9.40
CA LYS A 46 -18.93 -10.18 -9.89
C LYS A 46 -18.61 -11.08 -8.71
N GLN A 47 -18.94 -12.37 -8.81
CA GLN A 47 -18.40 -13.31 -7.84
C GLN A 47 -16.86 -13.29 -7.95
N PRO A 48 -16.14 -13.11 -6.83
CA PRO A 48 -14.70 -13.14 -6.86
C PRO A 48 -14.24 -14.52 -7.36
N PRO A 49 -13.18 -14.59 -8.17
CA PRO A 49 -12.62 -15.87 -8.56
C PRO A 49 -12.21 -16.60 -7.29
N GLN A 50 -12.81 -17.78 -7.06
CA GLN A 50 -12.46 -18.59 -5.91
C GLN A 50 -11.05 -19.15 -6.13
N GLN A 51 -10.11 -18.70 -5.30
CA GLN A 51 -8.80 -19.34 -5.24
C GLN A 51 -8.99 -20.74 -4.65
N ALA A 52 -8.85 -21.76 -5.49
CA ALA A 52 -8.85 -23.13 -5.02
C ALA A 52 -7.70 -23.33 -4.03
N SER A 53 -8.00 -23.94 -2.87
CA SER A 53 -6.95 -24.24 -1.92
C SER A 53 -6.04 -25.35 -2.47
N LEU A 54 -4.73 -25.11 -2.44
CA LEU A 54 -3.72 -26.11 -2.80
C LEU A 54 -3.46 -27.10 -1.66
N PHE A 55 -3.86 -26.76 -0.43
CA PHE A 55 -3.66 -27.57 0.78
C PHE A 55 -4.91 -27.53 1.67
N ASP A 56 -5.02 -28.45 2.63
CA ASP A 56 -6.06 -28.37 3.65
C ASP A 56 -5.84 -27.11 4.51
N LEU A 57 -6.78 -26.17 4.45
CA LEU A 57 -6.71 -24.93 5.22
C LEU A 57 -6.99 -25.24 6.69
N ALA A 58 -6.17 -24.69 7.58
CA ALA A 58 -6.52 -24.59 8.98
C ALA A 58 -7.89 -23.88 9.13
N PRO A 59 -8.62 -24.10 10.24
CA PRO A 59 -9.92 -23.46 10.47
C PRO A 59 -9.83 -21.95 10.21
N VAL A 60 -10.70 -21.47 9.32
CA VAL A 60 -10.73 -20.07 8.90
C VAL A 60 -11.06 -19.21 10.12
N HIS A 61 -10.08 -18.43 10.60
CA HIS A 61 -10.23 -17.54 11.77
C HIS A 61 -11.29 -16.45 11.55
N CYS A 62 -11.40 -15.99 10.30
CA CYS A 62 -12.32 -14.94 9.88
C CYS A 62 -12.71 -15.13 8.41
N ASP A 63 -13.94 -14.80 8.06
CA ASP A 63 -14.32 -14.68 6.65
C ASP A 63 -13.70 -13.42 6.04
N SER A 64 -12.67 -13.57 5.22
CA SER A 64 -12.00 -12.44 4.55
C SER A 64 -12.94 -11.68 3.61
N ASP A 65 -13.94 -12.36 3.04
CA ASP A 65 -14.88 -11.77 2.10
C ASP A 65 -15.90 -10.85 2.81
N SER A 66 -16.02 -10.99 4.13
CA SER A 66 -16.87 -10.13 4.97
C SER A 66 -16.24 -8.76 5.30
N ILE A 67 -14.94 -8.58 5.05
CA ILE A 67 -14.24 -7.33 5.38
C ILE A 67 -14.49 -6.31 4.27
N ASP A 68 -15.30 -5.29 4.55
CA ASP A 68 -15.45 -4.12 3.67
C ASP A 68 -14.59 -2.94 4.17
N PRO A 69 -13.51 -2.56 3.46
CA PRO A 69 -12.65 -1.44 3.85
C PRO A 69 -13.38 -0.10 4.00
N PHE A 70 -14.51 0.07 3.31
CA PHE A 70 -15.25 1.33 3.27
C PHE A 70 -16.33 1.42 4.36
N SER A 71 -16.68 0.29 4.99
CA SER A 71 -17.61 0.26 6.14
C SER A 71 -16.90 0.33 7.50
N LEU A 72 -15.57 0.15 7.51
CA LEU A 72 -14.74 0.26 8.70
C LEU A 72 -14.63 1.71 9.19
N LYS A 73 -14.24 1.88 10.46
CA LYS A 73 -14.00 3.20 11.05
C LYS A 73 -12.83 3.91 10.35
N LEU A 74 -13.15 4.84 9.47
CA LEU A 74 -12.16 5.65 8.76
C LEU A 74 -11.40 6.57 9.72
N GLN A 75 -10.08 6.58 9.61
CA GLN A 75 -9.18 7.50 10.28
C GLN A 75 -8.58 8.47 9.26
N PRO A 76 -8.29 9.73 9.64
CA PRO A 76 -7.61 10.67 8.75
C PRO A 76 -6.25 10.15 8.29
N SER A 77 -5.77 10.59 7.12
CA SER A 77 -4.42 10.27 6.61
C SER A 77 -3.27 10.69 7.54
N GLN A 78 -3.54 11.51 8.56
CA GLN A 78 -2.59 11.93 9.59
C GLN A 78 -2.78 11.20 10.93
N PHE A 79 -3.45 10.05 10.96
CA PHE A 79 -3.74 9.28 12.18
C PHE A 79 -2.49 9.06 13.07
N TYR A 80 -1.30 8.94 12.49
CA TYR A 80 -0.03 8.75 13.20
C TYR A 80 0.36 9.93 14.11
N ARG A 81 -0.30 11.10 13.95
CA ARG A 81 -0.16 12.27 14.83
C ARG A 81 -1.10 12.24 16.04
N MET A 82 -2.06 11.33 16.05
CA MET A 82 -3.02 11.16 17.15
C MET A 82 -2.41 10.27 18.26
N ALA A 83 -3.05 10.24 19.43
CA ALA A 83 -2.68 9.30 20.48
C ALA A 83 -2.77 7.85 19.95
N GLU A 84 -1.87 6.97 20.41
CA GLU A 84 -1.76 5.61 19.87
C GLU A 84 -3.10 4.87 19.97
N GLN A 85 -3.46 4.21 18.87
CA GLN A 85 -4.64 3.37 18.76
C GLN A 85 -4.14 1.95 18.51
N GLY A 86 -4.34 1.06 19.49
CA GLY A 86 -4.13 -0.38 19.36
C GLY A 86 -2.68 -0.86 19.43
N ASP A 87 -2.40 -1.76 20.36
CA ASP A 87 -1.10 -2.45 20.54
C ASP A 87 -1.02 -3.77 19.75
N SER A 88 -1.87 -3.96 18.74
CA SER A 88 -2.13 -5.28 18.15
C SER A 88 -1.84 -5.36 16.66
N ILE A 89 -1.64 -6.61 16.21
CA ILE A 89 -1.54 -6.97 14.79
C ILE A 89 -2.83 -6.52 14.10
N CYS A 90 -2.71 -5.91 12.92
CA CYS A 90 -3.88 -5.49 12.15
C CYS A 90 -3.63 -5.54 10.64
N ILE A 91 -4.73 -5.61 9.91
CA ILE A 91 -4.77 -5.27 8.49
C ILE A 91 -5.22 -3.81 8.38
N TYR A 92 -4.53 -3.03 7.57
CA TYR A 92 -4.90 -1.65 7.30
C TYR A 92 -5.17 -1.44 5.81
N PHE A 93 -6.14 -0.57 5.55
CA PHE A 93 -6.61 -0.21 4.22
C PHE A 93 -6.44 1.29 4.05
N VAL A 94 -5.80 1.71 2.97
CA VAL A 94 -5.80 3.12 2.58
C VAL A 94 -6.79 3.29 1.44
N VAL A 95 -7.74 4.18 1.63
CA VAL A 95 -8.81 4.46 0.66
C VAL A 95 -8.84 5.94 0.30
N ASP A 96 -9.24 6.26 -0.92
CA ASP A 96 -9.71 7.61 -1.28
C ASP A 96 -11.24 7.58 -1.23
N ASN A 97 -11.85 8.45 -0.44
CA ASN A 97 -13.31 8.52 -0.28
C ASN A 97 -13.97 9.51 -1.25
N ALA A 98 -13.19 10.36 -1.93
CA ALA A 98 -13.73 11.27 -2.94
C ALA A 98 -14.22 10.51 -4.19
N LEU A 99 -13.51 9.43 -4.52
CA LEU A 99 -13.93 8.39 -5.44
C LEU A 99 -13.55 7.08 -4.74
N PRO A 100 -14.52 6.22 -4.31
CA PRO A 100 -14.26 5.14 -3.37
C PRO A 100 -13.31 4.10 -3.96
N LEU A 101 -12.01 4.37 -3.77
CA LEU A 101 -10.88 3.65 -4.32
C LEU A 101 -10.09 3.05 -3.18
N LEU A 102 -9.87 1.75 -3.24
CA LEU A 102 -8.87 1.10 -2.41
C LEU A 102 -7.50 1.37 -3.04
N LEU A 103 -6.60 2.03 -2.32
CA LEU A 103 -5.28 2.41 -2.81
C LEU A 103 -4.20 1.44 -2.32
N TYR A 104 -4.35 0.93 -1.09
CA TYR A 104 -3.34 0.09 -0.47
C TYR A 104 -3.95 -0.83 0.56
N VAL A 105 -3.46 -2.08 0.61
CA VAL A 105 -3.72 -3.04 1.70
C VAL A 105 -2.38 -3.49 2.25
N GLY A 106 -2.26 -3.48 3.57
CA GLY A 106 -1.10 -4.06 4.24
C GLY A 106 -1.47 -4.68 5.57
N GLU A 107 -0.63 -5.60 6.01
CA GLU A 107 -0.62 -6.12 7.36
C GLU A 107 0.50 -5.46 8.17
N THR A 108 0.35 -5.42 9.48
CA THR A 108 1.45 -5.05 10.36
C THR A 108 1.35 -5.72 11.71
N LYS A 109 2.51 -6.16 12.23
CA LYS A 109 2.69 -6.60 13.63
C LYS A 109 3.12 -5.47 14.57
N ARG A 110 3.28 -4.26 14.05
CA ARG A 110 3.64 -3.06 14.80
C ARG A 110 2.41 -2.20 15.01
N THR A 111 2.47 -1.25 15.94
CA THR A 111 1.39 -0.26 16.04
C THR A 111 1.29 0.52 14.71
N PRO A 112 0.10 0.95 14.28
CA PRO A 112 -0.06 1.71 13.05
C PRO A 112 0.88 2.91 12.95
N LYS A 113 1.15 3.58 14.08
CA LYS A 113 2.06 4.72 14.16
C LYS A 113 3.50 4.32 13.86
N GLN A 114 4.00 3.25 14.46
CA GLN A 114 5.35 2.72 14.20
C GLN A 114 5.49 2.26 12.74
N ARG A 115 4.44 1.61 12.20
CA ARG A 115 4.43 1.16 10.81
C ARG A 115 4.47 2.34 9.83
N TRP A 116 3.68 3.38 10.08
CA TRP A 116 3.57 4.52 9.17
C TRP A 116 4.89 5.25 8.94
N ILE A 117 5.73 5.38 9.97
CA ILE A 117 7.01 6.12 9.91
C ILE A 117 8.05 5.44 9.01
N THR A 118 7.97 4.12 8.83
CA THR A 118 9.04 3.31 8.24
C THR A 118 8.72 2.78 6.85
N HIS A 119 7.60 3.19 6.24
CA HIS A 119 7.00 2.44 5.15
C HIS A 119 6.76 3.23 3.85
N ASP A 120 7.06 2.60 2.71
CA ASP A 120 6.91 3.15 1.36
C ASP A 120 5.49 3.64 1.04
N CYS A 121 4.47 3.02 1.66
CA CYS A 121 3.07 3.44 1.54
C CYS A 121 2.89 4.91 1.89
N GLN A 122 3.59 5.44 2.90
CA GLN A 122 3.48 6.85 3.25
C GLN A 122 3.89 7.74 2.07
N LYS A 123 5.05 7.44 1.47
CA LYS A 123 5.59 8.20 0.34
C LYS A 123 4.68 8.11 -0.90
N TYR A 124 4.07 6.96 -1.14
CA TYR A 124 3.10 6.77 -2.21
C TYR A 124 1.86 7.64 -2.00
N ILE A 125 1.24 7.56 -0.82
CA ILE A 125 0.02 8.29 -0.49
C ILE A 125 0.25 9.80 -0.47
N MET A 126 1.40 10.26 0.03
CA MET A 126 1.75 11.68 0.00
C MET A 126 1.87 12.20 -1.44
N GLN A 127 2.50 11.45 -2.35
CA GLN A 127 2.59 11.83 -3.76
C GLN A 127 1.22 11.82 -4.45
N TYR A 128 0.38 10.83 -4.14
CA TYR A 128 -1.00 10.78 -4.62
C TYR A 128 -1.79 12.04 -4.24
N ILE A 129 -1.76 12.44 -2.96
CA ILE A 129 -2.43 13.64 -2.46
C ILE A 129 -1.82 14.91 -3.09
N GLU A 130 -0.48 14.97 -3.22
CA GLU A 130 0.21 16.11 -3.84
C GLU A 130 -0.23 16.31 -5.29
N LEU A 131 -0.33 15.23 -6.06
CA LEU A 131 -0.79 15.27 -7.45
C LEU A 131 -2.21 15.82 -7.57
N HIS A 132 -3.12 15.39 -6.70
CA HIS A 132 -4.50 15.89 -6.68
C HIS A 132 -4.55 17.38 -6.38
N ARG A 133 -3.80 17.82 -5.37
CA ARG A 133 -3.72 19.25 -5.01
C ARG A 133 -3.13 20.10 -6.13
N ARG A 134 -2.09 19.60 -6.81
CA ARG A 134 -1.47 20.28 -7.95
C ARG A 134 -2.50 20.58 -9.05
N TYR A 135 -3.36 19.62 -9.36
CA TYR A 135 -4.38 19.74 -10.40
C TYR A 135 -5.76 20.19 -9.89
N GLN A 136 -5.86 20.61 -8.62
CA GLN A 136 -7.12 21.02 -7.97
C GLN A 136 -8.24 19.97 -8.09
N LEU A 137 -7.88 18.69 -7.99
CA LEU A 137 -8.83 17.57 -7.97
C LEU A 137 -9.21 17.21 -6.53
N ASP A 138 -10.44 16.74 -6.37
CA ASP A 138 -10.92 16.24 -5.08
C ASP A 138 -10.16 14.99 -4.65
N VAL A 139 -9.77 14.97 -3.37
CA VAL A 139 -9.06 13.86 -2.74
C VAL A 139 -9.43 13.79 -1.26
N ALA A 140 -9.84 12.61 -0.79
CA ALA A 140 -10.21 12.37 0.59
C ALA A 140 -9.59 11.05 1.08
N VAL A 141 -8.27 11.04 1.24
CA VAL A 141 -7.56 9.84 1.69
C VAL A 141 -7.76 9.58 3.17
N CYS A 142 -8.26 8.39 3.48
CA CYS A 142 -8.46 7.87 4.83
C CYS A 142 -7.76 6.52 5.00
N THR A 143 -7.55 6.11 6.24
CA THR A 143 -7.02 4.79 6.59
C THR A 143 -8.02 4.08 7.49
N ALA A 144 -8.35 2.83 7.18
CA ALA A 144 -9.17 1.98 8.02
C ALA A 144 -8.32 0.86 8.61
N PHE A 145 -8.63 0.43 9.83
CA PHE A 145 -7.92 -0.64 10.52
C PHE A 145 -8.89 -1.75 10.88
N TRP A 146 -8.48 -2.98 10.61
CA TRP A 146 -9.18 -4.19 11.00
C TRP A 146 -8.30 -5.00 11.96
N TRP A 147 -8.74 -5.06 13.21
CA TRP A 147 -7.96 -5.57 14.35
C TRP A 147 -8.20 -7.04 14.67
N ASN A 148 -9.22 -7.66 14.06
CA ASN A 148 -9.58 -9.05 14.33
C ASN A 148 -8.70 -10.03 13.54
N THR A 149 -7.38 -9.82 13.60
CA THR A 149 -6.39 -10.70 12.96
C THR A 149 -5.96 -11.82 13.92
N PRO A 150 -5.58 -13.01 13.41
CA PRO A 150 -5.13 -14.10 14.27
C PRO A 150 -3.94 -13.67 15.15
N VAL A 151 -4.08 -13.84 16.48
CA VAL A 151 -3.13 -13.34 17.48
C VAL A 151 -1.94 -14.28 17.70
N GLU A 152 -2.02 -15.55 17.27
CA GLU A 152 -0.97 -16.55 17.47
C GLU A 152 -0.61 -17.30 16.18
N LEU A 153 0.64 -17.14 15.73
CA LEU A 153 1.37 -18.19 15.02
C LEU A 153 2.09 -19.02 16.09
N SER A 154 1.38 -19.93 16.75
CA SER A 154 2.03 -20.96 17.55
C SER A 154 2.78 -21.90 16.61
N SER A 155 4.10 -21.73 16.57
CA SER A 155 5.10 -22.64 15.99
C SER A 155 4.88 -23.09 14.53
N ALA A 156 5.20 -22.21 13.58
CA ALA A 156 5.66 -22.63 12.27
C ALA A 156 7.07 -22.07 12.07
N THR A 157 8.05 -22.96 12.26
CA THR A 157 9.42 -22.99 11.75
C THR A 157 10.05 -21.67 11.31
N GLU A 158 11.21 -21.39 11.89
CA GLU A 158 12.25 -20.48 11.37
C GLU A 158 12.41 -20.60 9.84
N ILE A 159 11.68 -19.79 9.09
CA ILE A 159 11.96 -19.57 7.67
C ILE A 159 11.72 -18.08 7.39
N GLY A 160 12.81 -17.32 7.35
CA GLY A 160 12.88 -16.01 6.72
C GLY A 160 12.42 -14.84 7.58
N GLU A 161 13.34 -13.91 7.82
CA GLU A 161 13.03 -12.55 8.25
C GLU A 161 11.88 -11.94 7.42
N GLY A 162 10.85 -11.45 8.11
CA GLY A 162 10.07 -10.28 7.69
C GLY A 162 9.44 -10.31 6.30
N VAL A 163 8.52 -11.24 6.04
CA VAL A 163 7.60 -11.08 4.91
C VAL A 163 6.37 -10.30 5.39
N ASP A 164 6.46 -8.97 5.32
CA ASP A 164 5.26 -8.12 5.27
C ASP A 164 4.60 -8.35 3.90
N THR A 165 3.43 -8.96 3.87
CA THR A 165 2.68 -9.14 2.62
C THR A 165 2.11 -7.78 2.21
N LYS A 166 2.73 -7.15 1.21
CA LYS A 166 2.32 -5.83 0.68
C LYS A 166 1.54 -6.04 -0.62
N MET A 167 0.25 -5.73 -0.62
CA MET A 167 -0.48 -5.57 -1.88
C MET A 167 -0.69 -4.08 -2.13
N ALA A 168 0.30 -3.46 -2.77
CA ALA A 168 0.04 -2.21 -3.46
C ALA A 168 -0.80 -2.54 -4.69
N ILE A 169 -1.91 -1.84 -4.88
CA ILE A 169 -2.59 -1.86 -6.18
C ILE A 169 -1.69 -1.05 -7.10
N ALA A 170 -0.76 -1.77 -7.73
CA ALA A 170 0.37 -1.21 -8.45
C ALA A 170 -0.10 -0.30 -9.60
N ILE A 171 0.64 0.80 -9.75
CA ILE A 171 0.75 1.60 -10.98
C ILE A 171 1.58 0.79 -11.98
#